data_AF-A0A7R8ZVR7-F1
#
_entry.id   AF-A0A7R8ZVR7-F1
#
_cell.length_a   1.000
_cell.length_b   1.000
_cell.length_c   1.000
_cell.angle_alpha   90.00
_cell.angle_beta   90.00
_cell.angle_gamma   90.00
#
_symmetry.space_group_name_H-M   'P 1'
#
loop_
_entity.id
_entity.type
_entity.pdbx_description
1 polymer ?
#
loop_
_entity_poly.entity_id
_entity_poly.type
_entity_poly.pdbx_seq_one_letter_code
_entity_poly.pdbx_strand_id
1 'polypeptide(L)'
;MSPFAIGDVTTDFVVVQLVKDVDMKSPTYLYEWPPDRKQPQRWMPPAQPFVQYMERYKDDHELGEDVLLERLKEIDPYEGEVLKLKYPEVQHDYKDRTTPTWALLEAKKRRLRMGKYGHFNRHGYPSRFSN
;
A
#
# COMPACT_ATOMS: atom_id res chain seq x y z
N MET A 1 8.39 52.71 -13.48
CA MET A 1 8.29 51.24 -13.60
C MET A 1 7.16 50.80 -12.69
N SER A 2 6.07 50.25 -13.24
CA SER A 2 4.96 49.72 -12.45
C SER A 2 5.29 48.31 -11.95
N PRO A 3 4.95 47.96 -10.69
CA PRO A 3 5.16 46.60 -10.20
C PRO A 3 4.17 45.63 -10.85
N PHE A 4 4.66 44.47 -11.28
CA PHE A 4 3.82 43.32 -11.64
C PHE A 4 3.62 42.46 -10.39
N ALA A 5 2.37 42.10 -10.11
CA ALA A 5 2.02 41.14 -9.07
C ALA A 5 1.54 39.83 -9.72
N ILE A 6 2.07 38.70 -9.25
CA ILE A 6 1.68 37.35 -9.65
C ILE A 6 1.11 36.68 -8.39
N GLY A 7 -0.04 36.02 -8.52
CA GLY A 7 -0.67 35.26 -7.44
C GLY A 7 -0.97 33.83 -7.88
N ASP A 8 -1.00 32.91 -6.93
CA ASP A 8 -1.35 31.52 -7.17
C ASP A 8 -2.87 31.38 -7.30
N VAL A 9 -3.34 30.61 -8.29
CA VAL A 9 -4.77 30.38 -8.54
C VAL A 9 -5.03 28.87 -8.59
N THR A 10 -5.98 28.39 -7.78
CA THR A 10 -6.44 27.00 -7.81
C THR A 10 -7.62 26.83 -8.77
N THR A 11 -7.82 25.61 -9.26
CA THR A 11 -8.99 25.30 -10.09
C THR A 11 -10.20 25.07 -9.20
N ASP A 12 -11.14 26.02 -9.20
CA ASP A 12 -12.35 25.97 -8.38
C ASP A 12 -13.61 25.88 -9.25
N PHE A 13 -14.78 25.70 -8.62
CA PHE A 13 -16.07 25.60 -9.31
C PHE A 13 -16.36 26.78 -10.26
N VAL A 14 -15.91 27.98 -9.93
CA VAL A 14 -16.08 29.18 -10.75
C VAL A 14 -15.38 29.05 -12.11
N VAL A 15 -14.18 28.44 -12.14
CA VAL A 15 -13.43 28.18 -13.37
C VAL A 15 -14.20 27.19 -14.25
N VAL A 16 -14.77 26.16 -13.65
CA VAL A 16 -15.58 25.16 -14.37
C VAL A 16 -16.83 25.78 -14.96
N GLN A 17 -17.50 26.68 -14.23
CA GLN A 17 -18.70 27.38 -14.71
C GLN A 17 -18.37 28.32 -15.88
N LEU A 18 -17.29 29.10 -15.78
CA LEU A 18 -16.86 30.00 -16.85
C LEU A 18 -16.57 29.25 -18.16
N VAL A 19 -15.92 28.08 -18.08
CA VAL A 19 -15.66 27.26 -19.28
C VAL A 19 -16.95 26.76 -19.94
N LYS A 20 -17.98 26.46 -19.15
CA LYS A 20 -19.30 26.08 -19.68
C LYS A 20 -19.99 27.24 -20.37
N ASP A 21 -19.91 28.44 -19.81
CA ASP A 21 -20.56 29.64 -20.37
C ASP A 21 -19.96 30.06 -21.73
N VAL A 22 -18.71 29.65 -22.00
CA VAL A 22 -18.00 29.86 -23.27
C VAL A 22 -18.24 28.72 -24.28
N ASP A 23 -19.16 27.80 -23.99
CA ASP A 23 -19.49 26.61 -24.81
C ASP A 23 -18.25 25.75 -25.14
N MET A 24 -17.32 25.65 -24.18
CA MET A 24 -16.11 24.84 -24.28
C MET A 24 -16.17 23.63 -23.33
N LYS A 25 -15.49 22.54 -23.71
CA LYS A 25 -15.33 21.38 -22.84
C LYS A 25 -14.22 21.64 -21.81
N SER A 26 -14.54 21.46 -20.52
CA SER A 26 -13.53 21.56 -19.45
C SER A 26 -12.41 20.53 -19.67
N PRO A 27 -11.14 20.96 -19.74
CA PRO A 27 -10.04 20.01 -19.77
C PRO A 27 -9.97 19.32 -18.40
N THR A 28 -9.75 18.01 -18.42
CA THR A 28 -9.50 17.21 -17.22
C THR A 28 -8.05 16.76 -17.29
N TYR A 29 -7.26 17.17 -16.30
CA TYR A 29 -5.88 16.75 -16.17
C TYR A 29 -5.80 15.72 -15.05
N LEU A 30 -5.20 14.58 -15.36
CA LEU A 30 -4.77 13.62 -14.36
C LEU A 30 -3.26 13.80 -14.23
N TYR A 31 -2.78 14.08 -13.02
CA TYR A 31 -1.35 13.96 -12.77
C TYR A 31 -1.02 12.47 -12.78
N GLU A 32 -0.09 12.06 -13.64
CA GLU A 32 0.44 10.69 -13.64
C GLU A 32 1.76 10.69 -12.87
N TRP A 33 1.82 9.88 -11.81
CA TRP A 33 3.03 9.73 -11.03
C TRP A 33 4.07 9.00 -11.88
N PRO A 34 5.35 9.43 -11.84
CA PRO A 34 6.39 8.69 -12.54
C PRO A 34 6.43 7.27 -11.97
N PRO A 35 6.62 6.24 -12.82
CA PRO A 35 6.71 4.88 -12.33
C PRO A 35 7.89 4.73 -11.39
N ASP A 36 7.74 3.88 -10.37
CA ASP A 36 8.81 3.57 -9.44
C ASP A 36 10.05 3.07 -10.19
N ARG A 37 11.19 3.69 -9.90
CA ARG A 37 12.47 3.28 -10.50
C ARG A 37 12.92 1.94 -9.90
N LYS A 38 12.47 0.84 -10.48
CA LYS A 38 12.98 -0.51 -10.17
C LYS A 38 14.31 -0.73 -10.91
N GLN A 39 15.36 -1.09 -10.18
CA GLN A 39 16.61 -1.52 -10.79
C GLN A 39 16.40 -2.87 -11.49
N PRO A 40 17.14 -3.23 -12.55
CA PRO A 40 17.05 -4.57 -13.12
C PRO A 40 17.44 -5.62 -12.07
N GLN A 41 16.74 -6.76 -12.08
CA GLN A 41 17.02 -7.87 -11.19
C GLN A 41 18.46 -8.36 -11.39
N ARG A 42 19.18 -8.56 -10.28
CA ARG A 42 20.55 -9.05 -10.21
C ARG A 42 20.50 -10.49 -9.72
N TRP A 43 21.37 -11.35 -10.26
CA TRP A 43 21.49 -12.75 -9.83
C TRP A 43 21.79 -12.89 -8.33
N MET A 44 22.67 -12.03 -7.79
CA MET A 44 23.00 -12.01 -6.37
C MET A 44 23.06 -10.56 -5.87
N PRO A 45 22.01 -10.07 -5.20
CA PRO A 45 21.96 -8.70 -4.69
C PRO A 45 22.88 -8.57 -3.46
N PRO A 46 23.86 -7.64 -3.47
CA PRO A 46 24.71 -7.43 -2.32
C PRO A 46 23.91 -6.74 -1.20
N ALA A 47 24.07 -7.23 0.03
CA ALA A 47 23.57 -6.60 1.26
C ALA A 47 22.03 -6.41 1.35
N GLN A 48 21.25 -7.13 0.55
CA GLN A 48 19.78 -7.08 0.65
C GLN A 48 19.23 -8.41 1.20
N PRO A 49 18.26 -8.36 2.14
CA PRO A 49 17.57 -9.57 2.58
C PRO A 49 16.87 -10.23 1.40
N PHE A 50 17.12 -11.52 1.18
CA PHE A 50 16.62 -12.26 0.03
C PHE A 50 15.10 -12.14 -0.14
N VAL A 51 14.34 -12.28 0.95
CA VAL A 51 12.86 -12.21 0.93
C VAL A 51 12.38 -10.86 0.43
N GLN A 52 12.87 -9.76 1.03
CA GLN A 52 12.49 -8.39 0.64
C GLN A 52 12.91 -8.07 -0.80
N TYR A 53 14.03 -8.63 -1.22
CA TYR A 53 14.50 -8.49 -2.59
C TYR A 53 13.54 -9.16 -3.57
N MET A 54 13.23 -10.44 -3.37
CA MET A 54 12.35 -11.18 -4.26
C MET A 54 10.95 -10.57 -4.30
N GLU A 55 10.39 -10.19 -3.15
CA GLU A 55 9.08 -9.53 -3.06
C GLU A 55 8.98 -8.23 -3.87
N ARG A 56 10.08 -7.47 -4.02
CA ARG A 56 10.10 -6.24 -4.82
C ARG A 56 9.86 -6.47 -6.31
N TYR A 57 10.29 -7.63 -6.81
CA TYR A 57 10.21 -7.99 -8.22
C TYR A 57 9.04 -8.90 -8.56
N LYS A 58 8.27 -9.35 -7.55
CA LYS A 58 7.03 -10.07 -7.79
C LYS A 58 5.97 -9.13 -8.35
N ASP A 59 5.14 -9.68 -9.21
CA ASP A 59 3.93 -9.01 -9.64
C ASP A 59 2.90 -9.02 -8.50
N ASP A 60 2.03 -8.00 -8.47
CA ASP A 60 1.00 -7.87 -7.44
C ASP A 60 0.04 -9.07 -7.43
N HIS A 61 -0.15 -9.71 -8.60
CA HIS A 61 -0.96 -10.92 -8.74
C HIS A 61 -0.32 -12.12 -8.03
N GLU A 62 0.95 -12.40 -8.31
CA GLU A 62 1.69 -13.50 -7.66
C GLU A 62 1.76 -13.29 -6.14
N LEU A 63 1.99 -12.05 -5.72
CA LEU A 63 1.99 -11.68 -4.31
C LEU A 63 0.61 -11.90 -3.66
N GLY A 64 -0.47 -11.60 -4.38
CA GLY A 64 -1.83 -11.84 -3.94
C GLY A 64 -2.14 -13.33 -3.77
N GLU A 65 -1.69 -14.16 -4.71
CA GLU A 65 -1.84 -15.62 -4.64
C GLU A 65 -1.12 -16.21 -3.42
N ASP A 66 0.13 -15.80 -3.19
CA ASP A 66 0.92 -16.25 -2.03
C ASP A 66 0.20 -15.94 -0.72
N VAL A 67 -0.30 -14.71 -0.57
CA VAL A 67 -0.97 -14.30 0.66
C VAL A 67 -2.34 -14.97 0.79
N LEU A 68 -3.04 -15.21 -0.31
CA LEU A 68 -4.29 -15.97 -0.31
C LEU A 68 -4.05 -17.39 0.19
N LEU A 69 -3.01 -18.07 -0.32
CA LEU A 69 -2.63 -19.41 0.11
C LEU A 69 -2.24 -19.44 1.59
N GLU A 70 -1.49 -18.45 2.08
CA GLU A 70 -1.17 -18.32 3.51
C GLU A 70 -2.41 -18.19 4.38
N ARG A 71 -3.44 -17.49 3.91
CA ARG A 71 -4.70 -17.31 4.61
C ARG A 71 -5.55 -18.58 4.58
N LEU A 72 -5.63 -19.24 3.42
CA LEU A 72 -6.38 -20.50 3.28
C LEU A 72 -5.82 -21.59 4.19
N LYS A 73 -4.51 -21.58 4.47
CA LYS A 73 -3.88 -22.48 5.45
C LYS A 73 -4.30 -22.21 6.89
N GLU A 74 -4.75 -21.00 7.22
CA GLU A 74 -5.20 -20.64 8.58
C GLU A 74 -6.70 -20.88 8.80
N ILE A 75 -7.49 -20.93 7.72
CA ILE A 75 -8.94 -21.03 7.81
C ILE A 75 -9.32 -22.51 7.83
N ASP A 76 -9.97 -22.93 8.91
CA ASP A 76 -10.64 -24.23 8.93
C ASP A 76 -11.97 -24.13 8.17
N PRO A 77 -12.29 -25.06 7.25
CA PRO A 77 -13.51 -25.02 6.45
C PRO A 77 -14.80 -25.11 7.27
N TYR A 78 -14.75 -25.64 8.49
CA TYR A 78 -15.90 -25.83 9.38
C TYR A 78 -15.96 -24.80 10.51
N GLU A 79 -14.82 -24.44 11.09
CA GLU A 79 -14.76 -23.48 12.22
C GLU A 79 -14.70 -22.02 11.75
N GLY A 80 -14.34 -21.80 10.48
CA GLY A 80 -14.26 -20.47 9.88
C GLY A 80 -12.96 -19.72 10.25
N GLU A 81 -13.01 -18.39 10.17
CA GLU A 81 -11.84 -17.55 10.46
C GLU A 81 -11.63 -17.37 11.96
N VAL A 82 -10.39 -17.56 12.43
CA VAL A 82 -9.99 -17.21 13.80
C VAL A 82 -10.31 -15.74 14.06
N LEU A 83 -10.99 -15.47 15.18
CA LEU A 83 -11.38 -14.12 15.57
C LEU A 83 -10.15 -13.21 15.66
N LYS A 84 -10.22 -12.07 14.96
CA LYS A 84 -9.20 -11.03 15.05
C LYS A 84 -9.16 -10.50 16.48
N LEU A 85 -7.94 -10.26 16.98
CA LEU A 85 -7.73 -9.63 18.27
C LEU A 85 -8.34 -8.24 18.29
N LYS A 86 -9.01 -7.89 19.39
CA LYS A 86 -9.60 -6.55 19.57
C LYS A 86 -8.57 -5.43 19.47
N TYR A 87 -7.36 -5.68 19.98
CA TYR A 87 -6.24 -4.74 19.95
C TYR A 87 -4.99 -5.41 19.38
N PRO A 88 -4.81 -5.42 18.05
CA PRO A 88 -3.72 -6.16 17.41
C PRO A 88 -2.33 -5.59 17.73
N GLU A 89 -2.23 -4.30 18.05
CA GLU A 89 -0.95 -3.62 18.34
C GLU A 89 -0.34 -3.99 19.69
N VAL A 90 -1.15 -4.45 20.65
CA VAL A 90 -0.75 -4.63 22.07
C VAL A 90 -0.11 -6.00 22.32
N GLN A 91 -0.03 -6.87 21.31
CA GLN A 91 0.58 -8.18 21.49
C GLN A 91 2.09 -8.10 21.73
N HIS A 92 2.54 -8.80 22.77
CA HIS A 92 3.95 -9.02 23.04
C HIS A 92 4.47 -10.18 22.19
N ASP A 93 4.94 -9.87 20.99
CA ASP A 93 5.50 -10.86 20.04
C ASP A 93 6.86 -11.42 20.50
N TYR A 94 7.44 -10.83 21.54
CA TYR A 94 8.79 -11.10 22.02
C TYR A 94 8.88 -12.19 23.10
N LYS A 95 7.82 -12.96 23.33
CA LYS A 95 7.81 -13.97 24.41
C LYS A 95 8.88 -15.04 24.21
N ASP A 96 9.18 -15.39 22.96
CA ASP A 96 10.15 -16.42 22.62
C ASP A 96 11.39 -15.81 21.96
N ARG A 97 12.50 -15.75 22.71
CA ARG A 97 13.81 -15.25 22.23
C ARG A 97 14.41 -16.08 21.08
N THR A 98 13.78 -17.18 20.72
CA THR A 98 14.18 -18.09 19.63
C THR A 98 13.74 -17.59 18.26
N THR A 99 12.71 -16.74 18.19
CA THR A 99 12.16 -16.28 16.92
C THR A 99 12.98 -15.12 16.35
N PRO A 100 13.43 -15.18 15.09
CA PRO A 100 14.21 -14.10 14.50
C PRO A 100 13.34 -12.85 14.28
N THR A 101 13.97 -11.67 14.37
CA THR A 101 13.28 -10.37 14.31
C THR A 101 12.51 -10.14 13.01
N TRP A 102 12.99 -10.64 11.89
CA TRP A 102 12.29 -10.53 10.60
C TRP A 102 10.97 -11.31 10.59
N ALA A 103 10.92 -12.49 11.23
CA ALA A 103 9.70 -13.30 11.32
C ALA A 103 8.69 -12.62 12.25
N LEU A 104 9.16 -12.01 13.33
CA LEU A 104 8.32 -11.18 14.22
C LEU A 104 7.73 -9.97 13.48
N LEU A 105 8.53 -9.27 12.68
CA LEU A 105 8.06 -8.16 11.86
C LEU A 105 7.02 -8.60 10.84
N GLU A 106 7.20 -9.76 10.24
CA GLU A 106 6.25 -10.30 9.26
C GLU A 106 4.93 -10.71 9.93
N ALA A 107 4.98 -11.38 11.08
CA ALA A 107 3.81 -11.69 11.89
C ALA A 107 3.05 -10.41 12.31
N LYS A 108 3.78 -9.35 12.69
CA LYS A 108 3.20 -8.05 13.02
C LYS A 108 2.53 -7.40 11.81
N LYS A 109 3.19 -7.38 10.64
CA LYS A 109 2.60 -6.85 9.39
C LYS A 109 1.33 -7.61 8.99
N ARG A 110 1.35 -8.94 9.09
CA ARG A 110 0.19 -9.81 8.82
C ARG A 110 -0.98 -9.46 9.73
N ARG A 111 -0.72 -9.30 11.03
CA ARG A 111 -1.74 -8.94 12.03
C ARG A 111 -2.32 -7.56 11.80
N LEU A 112 -1.47 -6.57 11.52
CA LEU A 112 -1.86 -5.18 11.27
C LEU A 112 -2.35 -4.92 9.83
N ARG A 113 -2.32 -5.95 8.97
CA ARG A 113 -2.70 -5.84 7.55
C ARG A 113 -1.90 -4.74 6.83
N MET A 114 -0.59 -4.70 7.06
CA MET A 114 0.32 -3.72 6.45
C MET A 114 1.01 -4.29 5.21
N GLY A 115 1.35 -3.41 4.25
CA GLY A 115 2.03 -3.79 3.01
C GLY A 115 1.20 -4.77 2.18
N LYS A 116 1.81 -5.91 1.81
CA LYS A 116 1.18 -6.95 0.99
C LYS A 116 -0.13 -7.51 1.57
N TYR A 117 -0.37 -7.37 2.87
CA TYR A 117 -1.58 -7.84 3.54
C TYR A 117 -2.75 -6.83 3.52
N GLY A 118 -2.57 -5.63 2.96
CA GLY A 118 -3.53 -4.52 3.05
C GLY A 118 -4.85 -4.74 2.31
N HIS A 119 -4.81 -5.44 1.18
CA HIS A 119 -5.98 -5.68 0.33
C HIS A 119 -7.05 -6.58 0.99
N PHE A 120 -6.73 -7.25 2.11
CA PHE A 120 -7.68 -8.07 2.88
C PHE A 120 -8.52 -7.30 3.90
N ASN A 121 -8.40 -5.96 3.98
CA ASN A 121 -9.25 -5.17 4.85
C ASN A 121 -10.68 -5.11 4.28
N ARG A 122 -11.57 -5.94 4.84
CA ARG A 122 -13.01 -5.95 4.51
C ARG A 122 -13.72 -4.61 4.80
N HIS A 123 -13.14 -3.78 5.66
CA HIS A 123 -13.60 -2.43 5.92
C HIS A 123 -12.68 -1.49 5.14
N GLY A 124 -13.20 -0.85 4.10
CA GLY A 124 -12.46 -0.07 3.09
C GLY A 124 -11.76 1.20 3.60
N TYR A 125 -11.18 1.17 4.80
CA TYR A 125 -10.24 2.18 5.24
C TYR A 125 -8.86 1.82 4.69
N PRO A 126 -8.29 2.62 3.77
CA PRO A 126 -6.89 2.45 3.41
C PRO A 126 -6.06 2.60 4.69
N SER A 127 -5.10 1.69 4.88
CA SER A 127 -4.06 1.91 5.87
C SER A 127 -3.39 3.24 5.54
N ARG A 128 -3.35 4.20 6.48
CA ARG A 128 -2.67 5.51 6.31
C ARG A 128 -1.17 5.39 5.97
N PHE A 129 -0.64 4.17 5.92
CA PHE A 129 0.76 3.84 5.69
C PHE A 129 1.00 3.05 4.39
N SER A 130 0.03 3.01 3.46
CA SER A 130 0.32 2.55 2.09
C SER A 130 0.96 3.70 1.31
N ASN A 131 2.29 3.70 1.26
CA ASN A 131 3.05 4.23 0.13
C ASN A 131 3.48 3.05 -0.73
#